data_AF-A0A7S0I1U5-F1
#
_entry.id   AF-A0A7S0I1U5-F1
#
_cell.length_a   1.000
_cell.length_b   1.000
_cell.length_c   1.000
_cell.angle_alpha   90.00
_cell.angle_beta   90.00
_cell.angle_gamma   90.00
#
_symmetry.space_group_name_H-M   'P 1'
#
loop_
_entity.id
_entity.type
_entity.pdbx_description
1 polymer ?
#
loop_
_entity_poly.entity_id
_entity_poly.type
_entity_poly.pdbx_seq_one_letter_code
_entity_poly.pdbx_strand_id
1 'polypeptide(L)'
;SMGRDEGLASFILRFVIQVLFNFTLGLVGALVAFIWYLWDVVRSYQPDPVTAVISFLLFSIAAISMVATYLIALYGSVAASGYMIVRTAVLGIDNGSSGSAPRAHIGGGSPGDDDIFVGKRVRVVGLSSRPEYNGRLGMITGQEGDRILVQLDFPSETLLKLKPSNIDAHVD
;
A
#
# COMPACT_ATOMS: atom_id res chain seq x y z
N SER A 1 9.97 -11.01 -9.73
CA SER A 1 8.67 -11.70 -9.66
C SER A 1 7.49 -10.81 -10.08
N MET A 2 7.67 -9.80 -10.94
CA MET A 2 6.65 -8.76 -11.24
C MET A 2 5.48 -9.21 -12.13
N GLY A 3 5.61 -10.30 -12.90
CA GLY A 3 4.61 -10.69 -13.88
C GLY A 3 3.28 -11.23 -13.32
N ARG A 4 3.19 -11.56 -12.02
CA ARG A 4 1.95 -12.11 -11.44
C ARG A 4 0.94 -11.04 -11.06
N ASP A 5 1.40 -9.85 -10.67
CA ASP A 5 0.54 -8.80 -10.11
C ASP A 5 -0.01 -7.87 -11.21
N GLU A 6 0.73 -7.68 -12.30
CA GLU A 6 0.30 -6.91 -13.47
C GLU A 6 -0.94 -7.55 -14.15
N GLY A 7 -1.00 -8.89 -14.17
CA GLY A 7 -2.15 -9.63 -14.69
C GLY A 7 -3.41 -9.42 -13.85
N LEU A 8 -3.29 -9.42 -12.52
CA LEU A 8 -4.42 -9.23 -11.61
C LEU A 8 -4.93 -7.79 -11.63
N ALA A 9 -4.04 -6.81 -11.59
CA ALA A 9 -4.41 -5.39 -11.64
C ALA A 9 -5.12 -5.02 -12.95
N SER A 10 -4.61 -5.47 -14.09
CA SER A 10 -5.23 -5.23 -15.40
C SER A 10 -6.58 -5.93 -15.55
N PHE A 11 -6.73 -7.14 -15.00
CA PHE A 11 -8.02 -7.85 -14.95
C PHE A 11 -9.05 -7.09 -14.13
N ILE A 12 -8.70 -6.66 -12.91
CA ILE A 12 -9.60 -5.89 -12.02
C ILE A 12 -9.98 -4.56 -12.67
N LEU A 13 -9.01 -3.85 -13.25
CA LEU A 13 -9.30 -2.57 -13.91
C LEU A 13 -10.31 -2.73 -15.06
N ARG A 14 -10.14 -3.75 -15.90
CA ARG A 14 -11.08 -4.06 -16.98
C ARG A 14 -12.46 -4.44 -16.45
N PHE A 15 -12.51 -5.23 -15.37
CA PHE A 15 -13.75 -5.58 -14.70
C PHE A 15 -14.47 -4.33 -14.16
N VAL A 16 -13.76 -3.45 -13.45
CA VAL A 16 -14.32 -2.21 -12.91
C VAL A 16 -14.86 -1.33 -14.03
N ILE A 17 -14.09 -1.12 -15.10
CA ILE A 17 -14.53 -0.34 -16.26
C ILE A 17 -15.81 -0.96 -16.87
N GLN A 18 -15.84 -2.28 -17.05
CA GLN A 18 -17.00 -2.98 -17.59
C GLN A 18 -18.23 -2.85 -16.68
N VAL A 19 -18.05 -2.95 -15.36
CA VAL A 19 -19.11 -2.71 -14.38
C VAL A 19 -19.61 -1.28 -14.45
N LEU A 20 -18.72 -0.29 -14.50
CA LEU A 20 -19.10 1.12 -14.62
C LEU A 20 -19.96 1.37 -15.85
N PHE A 21 -19.53 0.86 -17.02
CA PHE A 21 -20.30 1.01 -18.26
C PHE A 21 -21.64 0.28 -18.20
N ASN A 22 -21.65 -0.97 -17.75
CA ASN A 22 -22.86 -1.77 -17.64
C ASN A 22 -23.88 -1.09 -16.71
N PHE A 23 -23.41 -0.65 -15.54
CA PHE A 23 -24.28 -0.03 -14.56
C PHE A 23 -24.78 1.34 -15.00
N THR A 24 -23.93 2.15 -15.64
CA THR A 24 -24.33 3.46 -16.16
C THR A 24 -25.40 3.32 -17.22
N LEU A 25 -25.21 2.43 -18.20
CA LEU A 25 -26.19 2.17 -19.25
C LEU A 25 -27.48 1.58 -18.68
N GLY A 26 -27.37 0.65 -17.72
CA GLY A 26 -28.52 0.05 -17.05
C GLY A 26 -29.35 1.08 -16.28
N LEU A 27 -28.70 1.94 -15.49
CA LEU A 27 -29.39 2.92 -14.65
C LEU A 27 -29.95 4.09 -15.47
N VAL A 28 -29.24 4.56 -16.50
CA VAL A 28 -29.77 5.55 -17.44
C VAL A 28 -30.94 4.96 -18.23
N GLY A 29 -30.82 3.72 -18.71
CA GLY A 29 -31.90 3.00 -19.38
C GLY A 29 -33.13 2.84 -18.47
N ALA A 30 -32.91 2.48 -17.19
CA ALA A 30 -33.96 2.37 -16.20
C ALA A 30 -34.64 3.72 -15.93
N LEU A 31 -33.90 4.84 -15.90
CA LEU A 31 -34.47 6.17 -15.75
C LEU A 31 -35.38 6.54 -16.94
N VAL A 32 -34.91 6.31 -18.16
CA VAL A 32 -35.69 6.60 -19.37
C VAL A 32 -36.96 5.73 -19.40
N ALA A 33 -36.81 4.43 -19.14
CA ALA A 33 -37.94 3.51 -19.06
C ALA A 33 -38.92 3.94 -17.96
N PHE A 34 -38.42 4.30 -16.77
CA PHE A 34 -39.23 4.78 -15.66
C PHE A 34 -40.05 6.01 -16.07
N ILE A 35 -39.42 7.05 -16.65
CA ILE A 35 -40.12 8.26 -17.08
C ILE A 35 -41.19 7.94 -18.13
N TRP A 36 -40.90 7.02 -19.05
CA TRP A 36 -41.87 6.56 -20.05
C TRP A 36 -43.08 5.89 -19.40
N TYR A 37 -42.86 4.92 -18.51
CA TYR A 37 -43.94 4.18 -17.84
C TYR A 37 -44.66 4.99 -16.76
N LEU A 38 -44.00 5.99 -16.19
CA LEU A 38 -44.55 6.83 -15.12
C LEU A 38 -45.84 7.53 -15.57
N TRP A 39 -45.91 7.97 -16.82
CA TRP A 39 -47.12 8.61 -17.34
C TRP A 39 -48.33 7.67 -17.34
N ASP A 40 -48.14 6.42 -17.74
CA ASP A 40 -49.21 5.42 -17.73
C ASP A 40 -49.62 5.05 -16.30
N VAL A 41 -48.64 4.91 -15.40
CA VAL A 41 -48.89 4.67 -13.97
C VAL A 41 -49.71 5.81 -13.36
N VAL A 42 -49.33 7.06 -13.57
CA VAL A 42 -50.05 8.23 -13.04
C VAL A 42 -51.50 8.25 -13.56
N ARG A 43 -51.70 8.05 -14.87
CA ARG A 43 -53.05 8.04 -15.46
C ARG A 43 -53.93 6.89 -14.96
N SER A 44 -53.34 5.76 -14.55
CA SER A 44 -54.11 4.62 -14.05
C SER A 44 -54.90 4.90 -12.76
N TYR A 45 -54.48 5.91 -11.98
CA TYR A 45 -55.17 6.32 -10.76
C TYR A 45 -56.33 7.30 -10.99
N GLN A 46 -56.62 7.65 -12.26
CA GLN A 46 -57.64 8.64 -12.63
C GLN A 46 -57.52 9.99 -11.88
N PRO A 47 -56.31 10.57 -11.74
CA PRO A 47 -56.16 11.89 -11.14
C PRO A 47 -56.79 12.98 -12.02
N ASP A 48 -57.15 14.10 -11.40
CA ASP A 48 -57.43 15.32 -12.15
C ASP A 48 -56.18 15.78 -12.94
N PRO A 49 -56.33 16.61 -13.99
CA PRO A 49 -55.21 16.99 -14.85
C PRO A 49 -54.06 17.71 -14.14
N VAL A 50 -54.36 18.51 -13.11
CA VAL A 50 -53.35 19.27 -12.38
C VAL A 50 -52.52 18.33 -11.51
N THR A 51 -53.19 17.45 -10.75
CA THR A 51 -52.53 16.43 -9.93
C THR A 51 -51.69 15.50 -10.80
N ALA A 52 -52.19 15.08 -11.97
CA ALA A 52 -51.44 14.24 -12.90
C ALA A 52 -50.09 14.86 -13.29
N VAL A 53 -50.11 16.14 -13.70
CA VAL A 53 -48.90 16.87 -14.12
C VAL A 53 -47.96 17.09 -12.95
N ILE A 54 -48.46 17.51 -11.79
CA ILE A 54 -47.63 17.75 -10.59
C ILE A 54 -46.95 16.46 -10.14
N SER A 55 -47.71 15.36 -10.02
CA SER A 55 -47.16 14.06 -9.62
C SER A 55 -46.11 13.57 -10.61
N PHE A 56 -46.38 13.66 -11.92
CA PHE A 56 -45.43 13.26 -12.95
C PHE A 56 -44.10 14.03 -12.82
N LEU A 57 -44.15 15.34 -12.65
CA LEU A 57 -42.95 16.18 -12.49
C LEU A 57 -42.19 15.85 -11.20
N LEU A 58 -42.89 15.72 -10.07
CA LEU A 58 -42.26 15.38 -8.79
C LEU A 58 -41.55 14.04 -8.83
N PHE A 59 -42.21 12.98 -9.33
CA PHE A 59 -41.60 11.66 -9.45
C PHE A 59 -40.44 11.64 -10.45
N SER A 60 -40.54 12.40 -11.55
CA SER A 60 -39.44 12.53 -12.52
C SER A 60 -38.20 13.20 -11.89
N ILE A 61 -38.39 14.30 -11.16
CA ILE A 61 -37.30 14.99 -10.45
C ILE A 61 -36.67 14.08 -9.40
N ALA A 62 -37.48 13.36 -8.63
CA ALA A 62 -37.00 12.42 -7.63
C ALA A 62 -36.15 11.30 -8.26
N ALA A 63 -36.62 10.70 -9.36
CA ALA A 63 -35.89 9.66 -10.08
C ALA A 63 -34.57 10.18 -10.65
N ILE A 64 -34.57 11.36 -11.29
CA ILE A 64 -33.35 11.97 -11.83
C ILE A 64 -32.35 12.26 -10.71
N SER A 65 -32.82 12.77 -9.57
CA SER A 65 -31.96 13.10 -8.42
C SER A 65 -31.33 11.85 -7.80
N MET A 66 -32.12 10.77 -7.66
CA MET A 66 -31.64 9.48 -7.17
C MET A 66 -30.57 8.90 -8.11
N VAL A 67 -30.83 8.93 -9.42
CA VAL A 67 -29.90 8.49 -10.48
C VAL A 67 -28.60 9.28 -10.46
N ALA A 68 -28.69 10.61 -10.40
CA ALA A 68 -27.52 11.49 -10.36
C ALA A 68 -26.66 11.21 -9.12
N THR A 69 -27.29 11.12 -7.95
CA THR A 69 -26.60 10.81 -6.69
C THR A 69 -25.90 9.47 -6.77
N TYR A 70 -26.58 8.46 -7.31
CA TYR A 70 -26.01 7.13 -7.49
C TYR A 70 -24.79 7.16 -8.41
N LEU A 71 -24.87 7.82 -9.57
CA LEU A 71 -23.74 7.91 -10.49
C LEU A 71 -22.56 8.65 -9.85
N ILE A 72 -22.81 9.77 -9.17
CA ILE A 72 -21.75 10.50 -8.45
C ILE A 72 -21.08 9.59 -7.41
N ALA A 73 -21.85 8.86 -6.61
CA ALA A 73 -21.31 7.94 -5.62
C ALA A 73 -20.51 6.79 -6.27
N LEU A 74 -21.03 6.22 -7.36
CA LEU A 74 -20.38 5.14 -8.11
C LEU A 74 -19.01 5.60 -8.66
N TYR A 75 -19.00 6.67 -9.47
CA TYR A 75 -17.77 7.20 -10.06
C TYR A 75 -16.83 7.78 -9.00
N GLY A 76 -17.38 8.45 -7.98
CA GLY A 76 -16.63 8.99 -6.85
C GLY A 76 -15.94 7.90 -6.05
N SER A 77 -16.62 6.79 -5.77
CA SER A 77 -16.01 5.66 -5.04
C SER A 77 -14.86 5.02 -5.82
N VAL A 78 -15.03 4.78 -7.12
CA VAL A 78 -13.96 4.20 -7.95
C VAL A 78 -12.77 5.15 -8.06
N ALA A 79 -13.02 6.43 -8.31
CA ALA A 79 -11.96 7.44 -8.40
C ALA A 79 -11.22 7.60 -7.06
N ALA A 80 -11.95 7.66 -5.94
CA ALA A 80 -11.38 7.77 -4.60
C ALA A 80 -10.53 6.54 -4.24
N SER A 81 -11.02 5.32 -4.49
CA SER A 81 -10.27 4.09 -4.26
C SER A 81 -9.00 4.03 -5.12
N GLY A 82 -9.10 4.40 -6.40
CA GLY A 82 -7.94 4.46 -7.29
C GLY A 82 -6.90 5.48 -6.83
N TYR A 83 -7.33 6.69 -6.46
CA TYR A 83 -6.45 7.72 -5.92
C TYR A 83 -5.73 7.27 -4.65
N MET A 84 -6.44 6.63 -3.71
CA MET A 84 -5.84 6.14 -2.47
C MET A 84 -4.79 5.07 -2.70
N ILE A 85 -5.01 4.14 -3.64
CA ILE A 85 -4.02 3.09 -4.00
C ILE A 85 -2.75 3.72 -4.59
N VAL A 86 -2.89 4.67 -5.51
CA VAL A 86 -1.74 5.36 -6.11
C VAL A 86 -1.01 6.18 -5.06
N ARG A 87 -1.74 6.92 -4.22
CA ARG A 87 -1.16 7.79 -3.19
C ARG A 87 -0.37 6.97 -2.16
N THR A 88 -0.87 5.84 -1.70
CA THR A 88 -0.14 5.00 -0.73
C THR A 88 1.10 4.34 -1.35
N ALA A 89 1.03 3.94 -2.62
CA ALA A 89 2.18 3.40 -3.34
C ALA A 89 3.28 4.45 -3.53
N VAL A 90 2.94 5.67 -3.95
CA VAL A 90 3.90 6.78 -4.13
C VAL A 90 4.59 7.13 -2.82
N LEU A 91 3.85 7.28 -1.72
CA LEU A 91 4.42 7.58 -0.41
C LEU A 91 5.31 6.43 0.13
N GLY A 92 5.02 5.18 -0.25
CA GLY A 92 5.84 4.03 0.10
C GLY A 92 7.19 4.01 -0.62
N ILE A 93 7.27 4.54 -1.84
CA ILE A 93 8.50 4.58 -2.64
C ILE A 93 9.53 5.53 -2.03
N ASP A 94 9.10 6.70 -1.53
CA ASP A 94 10.02 7.68 -0.93
C ASP A 94 10.72 7.12 0.32
N ASN A 95 10.00 6.31 1.11
CA ASN A 95 10.53 5.66 2.31
C ASN A 95 11.48 4.48 2.02
N GLY A 96 11.49 3.97 0.79
CA GLY A 96 12.34 2.86 0.33
C GLY A 96 13.65 3.31 -0.36
N SER A 97 13.95 4.61 -0.40
CA SER A 97 15.12 5.16 -1.11
C SER A 97 16.42 5.24 -0.28
N SER A 98 16.47 4.67 0.93
CA SER A 98 17.67 4.55 1.77
C SER A 98 18.48 3.27 1.49
N GLY A 99 18.64 2.93 0.21
CA GLY A 99 19.33 1.72 -0.23
C GLY A 99 20.13 1.92 -1.51
N SER A 100 20.98 2.94 -1.55
CA SER A 100 22.02 3.07 -2.58
C SER A 100 23.40 2.77 -1.98
N ALA A 101 24.07 1.83 -2.64
CA ALA A 101 25.35 1.21 -2.34
C ALA A 101 26.51 2.20 -2.07
N PRO A 102 27.61 1.74 -1.45
CA PRO A 102 28.59 2.57 -0.75
C PRO A 102 29.46 3.38 -1.71
N ARG A 103 29.59 4.68 -1.44
CA ARG A 103 30.57 5.56 -2.08
C ARG A 103 31.97 5.23 -1.56
N ALA A 104 32.88 4.99 -2.50
CA ALA A 104 34.27 4.70 -2.26
C ALA A 104 35.02 5.81 -1.49
N HIS A 105 35.91 5.35 -0.63
CA HIS A 105 36.90 6.06 0.19
C HIS A 105 37.80 7.03 -0.58
N ILE A 106 38.01 8.24 -0.03
CA ILE A 106 39.24 9.05 -0.11
C ILE A 106 39.30 9.79 1.24
N GLY A 107 40.03 9.30 2.25
CA GLY A 107 41.45 9.57 2.43
C GLY A 107 41.65 10.67 3.49
N GLY A 108 42.11 10.31 4.68
CA GLY A 108 42.43 11.24 5.78
C GLY A 108 42.40 10.51 7.12
N GLY A 109 43.55 10.36 7.76
CA GLY A 109 43.82 9.34 8.78
C GLY A 109 43.37 9.66 10.22
N SER A 110 43.35 8.59 11.03
CA SER A 110 44.01 8.51 12.34
C SER A 110 43.97 7.05 12.81
N PRO A 111 45.10 6.41 13.16
CA PRO A 111 45.09 5.06 13.72
C PRO A 111 44.79 5.14 15.22
N GLY A 112 43.64 4.64 15.66
CA GLY A 112 43.44 4.35 17.08
C GLY A 112 42.11 4.73 17.73
N ASP A 113 40.98 4.60 17.03
CA ASP A 113 39.67 4.41 17.69
C ASP A 113 38.81 3.49 16.80
N ASP A 114 38.71 2.24 17.22
CA ASP A 114 37.51 1.41 17.44
C ASP A 114 36.22 1.72 16.65
N ASP A 115 36.29 2.20 15.41
CA ASP A 115 35.09 2.51 14.64
C ASP A 115 34.36 1.20 14.27
N ILE A 116 33.38 0.87 15.11
CA ILE A 116 32.40 -0.19 14.94
C ILE A 116 31.32 0.38 14.03
N PHE A 117 31.36 0.03 12.75
CA PHE A 117 30.35 0.43 11.77
C PHE A 117 29.58 -0.78 11.21
N VAL A 118 28.35 -0.52 10.77
CA VAL A 118 27.50 -1.53 10.13
C VAL A 118 28.19 -2.03 8.85
N GLY A 119 28.27 -3.36 8.69
CA GLY A 119 28.99 -4.04 7.62
C GLY A 119 30.40 -4.50 8.00
N LYS A 120 30.93 -4.09 9.17
CA LYS A 120 32.24 -4.57 9.65
C LYS A 120 32.14 -6.03 10.12
N ARG A 121 33.13 -6.84 9.73
CA ARG A 121 33.29 -8.20 10.25
C ARG A 121 33.92 -8.15 11.63
N VAL A 122 33.32 -8.88 12.56
CA VAL A 122 33.74 -8.90 13.96
C VAL A 122 33.70 -10.30 14.51
N ARG A 123 34.53 -10.57 15.53
CA ARG A 123 34.52 -11.83 16.27
C ARG A 123 33.77 -11.66 17.58
N VAL A 124 32.91 -12.62 17.90
CA VAL A 124 32.21 -12.63 19.20
C VAL A 124 33.17 -13.15 20.27
N VAL A 125 33.31 -12.43 21.38
CA VAL A 125 34.19 -12.78 22.51
C VAL A 125 33.50 -12.51 23.85
N GLY A 126 33.88 -13.21 24.92
CA GLY A 126 33.45 -12.86 26.28
C GLY A 126 31.95 -13.05 26.59
N LEU A 127 31.19 -13.79 25.76
CA LEU A 127 29.76 -14.02 25.99
C LEU A 127 29.53 -15.07 27.09
N SER A 128 29.13 -14.63 28.29
CA SER A 128 28.93 -15.53 29.45
C SER A 128 27.65 -16.37 29.37
N SER A 129 26.60 -15.86 28.71
CA SER A 129 25.27 -16.51 28.67
C SER A 129 25.16 -17.60 27.61
N ARG A 130 25.97 -17.52 26.55
CA ARG A 130 26.00 -18.46 25.43
C ARG A 130 27.43 -18.61 24.90
N PRO A 131 28.33 -19.26 25.68
CA PRO A 131 29.74 -19.35 25.34
C PRO A 131 30.02 -20.08 24.02
N GLU A 132 29.07 -20.86 23.51
CA GLU A 132 29.13 -21.59 22.23
C GLU A 132 29.26 -20.69 20.97
N TYR A 133 29.01 -19.39 21.11
CA TYR A 133 29.19 -18.39 20.04
C TYR A 133 30.53 -17.64 20.13
N ASN A 134 31.28 -17.77 21.23
CA ASN A 134 32.60 -17.14 21.35
C ASN A 134 33.57 -17.75 20.32
N GLY A 135 34.35 -16.90 19.66
CA GLY A 135 35.26 -17.28 18.59
C GLY A 135 34.62 -17.30 17.19
N ARG A 136 33.29 -17.15 17.08
CA ARG A 136 32.62 -17.09 15.77
C ARG A 136 32.70 -15.71 15.14
N LEU A 137 32.78 -15.69 13.81
CA LEU A 137 32.77 -14.47 13.00
C LEU A 137 31.34 -14.11 12.61
N GLY A 138 31.07 -12.82 12.52
CA GLY A 138 29.81 -12.30 12.02
C GLY A 138 29.93 -10.87 11.52
N MET A 139 28.89 -10.39 10.87
CA MET A 139 28.79 -9.05 10.32
C MET A 139 27.83 -8.20 11.13
N ILE A 140 28.24 -6.97 11.43
CA ILE A 140 27.36 -6.01 12.10
C ILE A 140 26.27 -5.60 11.11
N THR A 141 25.01 -5.88 11.44
CA THR A 141 23.85 -5.56 10.59
C THR A 141 23.13 -4.29 11.06
N GLY A 142 23.35 -3.88 12.30
CA GLY A 142 22.74 -2.67 12.86
C GLY A 142 23.03 -2.49 14.34
N GLN A 143 22.47 -1.43 14.93
CA GLN A 143 22.55 -1.14 16.36
C GLN A 143 21.16 -0.81 16.88
N GLU A 144 20.78 -1.39 18.01
CA GLU A 144 19.49 -1.17 18.66
C GLU A 144 19.75 -0.73 20.10
N GLY A 145 19.71 0.59 20.32
CA GLY A 145 20.11 1.22 21.58
C GLY A 145 21.59 0.99 21.90
N ASP A 146 21.87 0.37 23.06
CA ASP A 146 23.23 0.06 23.55
C ASP A 146 23.75 -1.31 23.08
N ARG A 147 23.03 -2.00 22.19
CA ARG A 147 23.38 -3.35 21.72
C ARG A 147 23.59 -3.38 20.21
N ILE A 148 24.65 -4.03 19.80
CA ILE A 148 25.03 -4.23 18.40
C ILE A 148 24.40 -5.55 17.91
N LEU A 149 23.81 -5.50 16.72
CA LEU A 149 23.23 -6.64 16.04
C LEU A 149 24.30 -7.26 15.14
N VAL A 150 24.76 -8.45 15.49
CA VAL A 150 25.75 -9.21 14.71
C VAL A 150 25.06 -10.43 14.12
N GLN A 151 25.05 -10.53 12.78
CA GLN A 151 24.63 -11.74 12.07
C GLN A 151 25.85 -12.66 11.92
N LEU A 152 25.76 -13.86 12.47
CA LEU A 152 26.86 -14.83 12.42
C LEU A 152 26.99 -15.48 11.03
N ASP A 153 28.23 -15.77 10.63
CA ASP A 153 28.52 -16.55 9.43
C ASP A 153 28.17 -18.05 9.64
N PHE A 154 27.95 -18.80 8.55
CA PHE A 154 27.52 -20.21 8.55
C PHE A 154 28.22 -21.10 9.61
N PRO A 155 27.50 -22.07 10.23
CA PRO A 155 26.24 -22.67 9.78
C PRO A 155 24.96 -22.04 10.37
N SER A 156 25.04 -20.88 11.02
CA SER A 156 23.87 -20.25 11.63
C SER A 156 23.86 -18.77 11.33
N GLU A 157 23.01 -18.35 10.38
CA GLU A 157 22.65 -16.95 10.11
C GLU A 157 21.82 -16.35 11.26
N THR A 158 22.24 -16.61 12.50
CA THR A 158 21.54 -16.17 13.70
C THR A 158 21.96 -14.74 14.01
N LEU A 159 20.96 -13.86 14.07
CA LEU A 159 21.13 -12.49 14.55
C LEU A 159 21.27 -12.48 16.07
N LEU A 160 22.44 -12.06 16.55
CA LEU A 160 22.77 -12.01 17.97
C LEU A 160 22.88 -10.55 18.42
N LYS A 161 22.13 -10.20 19.48
CA LYS A 161 22.23 -8.88 20.12
C LYS A 161 23.33 -8.92 21.16
N LEU A 162 24.43 -8.20 20.91
CA LEU A 162 25.63 -8.24 21.71
C LEU A 162 25.95 -6.85 22.29
N LYS A 163 26.59 -6.82 23.46
CA LYS A 163 27.19 -5.58 23.98
C LYS A 163 28.50 -5.31 23.24
N PRO A 164 28.91 -4.04 23.08
CA PRO A 164 30.20 -3.68 22.49
C PRO A 164 31.39 -4.38 23.15
N SER A 165 31.32 -4.63 24.47
CA SER A 165 32.35 -5.35 25.24
C SER A 165 32.57 -6.80 24.81
N ASN A 166 31.63 -7.39 24.07
CA ASN A 166 31.66 -8.80 23.68
C ASN A 166 31.99 -8.99 22.19
N ILE A 167 32.61 -7.96 21.60
CA ILE A 167 32.93 -7.90 20.18
C ILE A 167 34.39 -7.50 20.06
N ASP A 168 35.15 -8.32 19.34
CA ASP A 168 36.51 -8.01 18.95
C ASP A 168 36.52 -7.58 17.48
N ALA A 169 36.86 -6.32 17.25
CA ALA A 169 36.92 -5.70 15.92
C ALA A 169 38.30 -5.84 15.26
N HIS A 170 39.28 -6.42 15.96
CA HIS A 170 40.62 -6.70 15.45
C HIS A 170 40.64 -8.12 14.85
N VAL A 171 40.28 -8.22 13.57
CA VAL A 171 40.41 -9.45 12.79
C VAL A 171 41.57 -9.23 11.83
N ASP A 172 42.73 -9.79 12.17
CA ASP A 172 43.86 -9.95 11.24
C ASP A 172 43.49 -10.88 10.06
#